data_AF-A7RIM8-F1
#
_entry.id   AF-A7RIM8-F1
#
_cell.length_a   1.000
_cell.length_b   1.000
_cell.length_c   1.000
_cell.angle_alpha   90.00
_cell.angle_beta   90.00
_cell.angle_gamma   90.00
#
_symmetry.space_group_name_H-M   'P 1'
#
loop_
_entity.id
_entity.type
_entity.pdbx_description
1 polymer ?
#
loop_
_entity_poly.entity_id
_entity_poly.type
_entity_poly.pdbx_seq_one_letter_code
_entity_poly.pdbx_strand_id
1 'polypeptide(L)'
;KWHTVCLAWQSSGKMWGYIDGVEVKNSQTLAEGSTVKGTGVAVLGQDQDSYGGGFQTYQAFLGLLKNVNLWDRVLTVDEIIQIAQGCGEARGNAISWQD
;
A
#
# COMPACT_ATOMS: atom_id res chain seq x y z
N LYS A 1 -8.03 -16.17 -6.67
CA LYS A 1 -9.09 -15.13 -6.63
C LYS A 1 -8.39 -13.78 -6.48
N TRP A 2 -8.87 -12.73 -7.14
CA TRP A 2 -8.34 -11.37 -6.96
C TRP A 2 -8.94 -10.73 -5.70
N HIS A 3 -8.12 -9.97 -4.98
CA HIS A 3 -8.52 -9.18 -3.83
C HIS A 3 -7.91 -7.78 -3.94
N THR A 4 -8.66 -6.79 -3.49
CA THR A 4 -8.14 -5.42 -3.36
C THR A 4 -7.70 -5.23 -1.92
N VAL A 5 -6.44 -4.82 -1.74
CA VAL A 5 -5.87 -4.55 -0.42
C VAL A 5 -5.46 -3.07 -0.37
N CYS A 6 -5.95 -2.35 0.62
CA CYS A 6 -5.55 -0.96 0.88
C CYS A 6 -5.01 -0.84 2.30
N LEU A 7 -3.84 -0.21 2.43
CA LEU A 7 -3.24 0.15 3.70
C LEU A 7 -3.09 1.67 3.73
N ALA A 8 -3.49 2.28 4.84
CA ALA A 8 -3.33 3.72 5.06
C ALA A 8 -2.66 3.97 6.39
N TRP A 9 -1.78 4.96 6.44
CA TRP A 9 -1.10 5.39 7.66
C TRP A 9 -0.88 6.90 7.62
N GLN A 10 -0.89 7.54 8.78
CA GLN A 10 -0.51 8.93 8.93
C GLN A 10 0.36 9.13 10.18
N SER A 11 1.19 10.18 10.16
CA SER A 11 2.19 10.48 11.20
C SER A 11 1.64 10.61 12.62
N SER A 12 0.33 10.80 12.79
CA SER A 12 -0.33 10.74 14.10
C SER A 12 -0.44 9.33 14.69
N GLY A 13 0.22 8.33 14.11
CA GLY A 13 0.20 6.93 14.57
C GLY A 13 -0.99 6.09 14.07
N LYS A 14 -1.96 6.73 13.39
CA LYS A 14 -3.16 6.04 12.90
C LYS A 14 -2.85 5.20 11.67
N MET A 15 -3.34 3.97 11.68
CA MET A 15 -3.22 3.02 10.57
C MET A 15 -4.54 2.28 10.36
N TRP A 16 -4.88 2.09 9.08
CA TRP A 16 -6.04 1.33 8.64
C TRP A 16 -5.67 0.29 7.60
N GLY A 17 -6.38 -0.83 7.62
CA GLY A 17 -6.27 -1.87 6.61
C GLY A 17 -7.64 -2.29 6.10
N TYR A 18 -7.76 -2.39 4.78
CA TYR A 18 -9.00 -2.76 4.10
C TYR A 18 -8.75 -3.96 3.17
N ILE A 19 -9.70 -4.89 3.15
CA ILE A 19 -9.75 -5.99 2.17
C ILE A 19 -11.10 -5.91 1.48
N ASP A 20 -11.08 -5.86 0.14
CA ASP A 20 -12.27 -5.77 -0.71
C ASP A 20 -13.22 -4.62 -0.28
N GLY A 21 -12.63 -3.49 0.13
CA GLY A 21 -13.36 -2.29 0.57
C GLY A 21 -13.85 -2.31 2.02
N VAL A 22 -13.66 -3.42 2.74
CA VAL A 22 -14.09 -3.58 4.14
C VAL A 22 -12.91 -3.34 5.08
N GLU A 23 -13.09 -2.50 6.10
CA GLU A 23 -12.08 -2.28 7.14
C GLU A 23 -11.88 -3.58 7.94
N VAL A 24 -10.64 -4.07 7.98
CA VAL A 24 -10.22 -5.26 8.73
C VAL A 24 -9.20 -4.94 9.82
N LYS A 25 -8.63 -3.73 9.81
CA LYS A 25 -7.64 -3.29 10.79
C LYS A 25 -7.76 -1.80 11.07
N ASN A 26 -7.63 -1.45 12.35
CA ASN A 26 -7.55 -0.09 12.86
C ASN A 26 -6.54 -0.06 14.02
N SER A 27 -5.57 0.85 13.99
CA SER A 27 -4.56 1.03 15.03
C SER A 27 -4.25 2.52 15.21
N GLN A 28 -3.80 2.90 16.40
CA GLN A 28 -3.45 4.30 16.72
C GLN A 28 -2.00 4.50 17.16
N THR A 29 -1.18 3.45 17.19
CA THR A 29 0.14 3.49 17.85
C THR A 29 1.31 3.16 16.92
N LEU A 30 1.11 3.17 15.60
CA LEU A 30 2.16 2.78 14.66
C LEU A 30 3.06 3.98 14.32
N ALA A 31 4.29 3.99 14.83
CA ALA A 31 5.32 4.98 14.47
C ALA A 31 4.86 6.45 14.57
N GLU A 32 4.18 6.80 15.67
CA GLU A 32 3.70 8.16 15.91
C GLU A 32 4.85 9.20 15.85
N GLY A 33 4.57 10.36 15.27
CA GLY A 33 5.53 11.45 15.05
C GLY A 33 6.56 11.18 13.95
N SER A 34 6.52 10.01 13.31
CA SER A 34 7.48 9.64 12.27
C SER A 34 7.09 10.18 10.89
N THR A 35 8.04 10.15 9.95
CA THR A 35 7.83 10.50 8.53
C THR A 35 8.55 9.47 7.66
N VAL A 36 7.96 9.12 6.52
CA VAL A 36 8.60 8.26 5.51
C VAL A 36 9.68 9.06 4.78
N LYS A 37 10.91 8.54 4.74
CA LYS A 37 12.02 9.20 4.03
C LYS A 37 11.86 9.05 2.51
N GLY A 38 12.06 10.13 1.76
CA GLY A 38 11.83 10.17 0.31
C GLY A 38 12.94 9.60 -0.59
N THR A 39 14.01 9.01 -0.03
CA THR A 39 15.18 8.53 -0.79
C THR A 39 15.21 7.01 -0.99
N GLY A 40 14.10 6.33 -0.73
CA GLY A 40 13.99 4.87 -0.82
C GLY A 40 13.82 4.33 -2.25
N VAL A 41 13.82 3.00 -2.38
CA VAL A 41 13.50 2.27 -3.60
C VAL A 41 12.26 1.40 -3.35
N ALA A 42 11.27 1.52 -4.23
CA ALA A 42 10.10 0.65 -4.22
C ALA A 42 10.39 -0.65 -4.98
N VAL A 43 10.12 -1.79 -4.35
CA VAL A 43 10.33 -3.13 -4.93
C VAL A 43 9.04 -3.92 -4.79
N LEU A 44 8.66 -4.64 -5.85
CA LEU A 44 7.57 -5.60 -5.83
C LEU A 44 8.14 -7.01 -6.01
N GLY A 45 7.53 -7.98 -5.34
CA GLY A 45 7.88 -9.39 -5.50
C GLY A 45 8.94 -9.92 -4.53
N GLN A 46 9.67 -9.06 -3.83
CA GLN A 46 10.78 -9.42 -2.95
C GLN A 46 10.81 -8.56 -1.69
N ASP A 47 11.40 -9.11 -0.62
CA ASP A 47 11.67 -8.40 0.64
C ASP A 47 13.09 -7.84 0.67
N GLN A 48 13.25 -6.56 1.02
CA GLN A 48 14.54 -5.85 0.98
C GLN A 48 15.25 -5.90 2.35
N ASP A 49 16.36 -6.64 2.43
CA ASP A 49 17.25 -6.65 3.60
C ASP A 49 18.40 -5.62 3.50
N SER A 50 18.55 -4.98 2.35
CA SER A 50 19.49 -3.89 2.10
C SER A 50 18.93 -2.91 1.07
N TYR A 51 19.57 -1.75 0.88
CA TYR A 51 19.09 -0.74 -0.06
C TYR A 51 19.00 -1.29 -1.49
N GLY A 52 17.78 -1.52 -1.98
CA GLY A 52 17.52 -2.05 -3.33
C GLY A 52 17.84 -3.53 -3.52
N GLY A 53 18.13 -4.30 -2.48
CA GLY A 53 18.58 -5.68 -2.62
C GLY A 53 18.58 -6.50 -1.33
N GLY A 54 19.42 -7.53 -1.28
CA GLY A 54 19.44 -8.50 -0.17
C GLY A 54 18.32 -9.54 -0.25
N PHE A 55 17.69 -9.70 -1.41
CA PHE A 55 16.55 -10.59 -1.60
C PHE A 55 16.87 -12.05 -1.27
N GLN A 56 15.93 -12.71 -0.59
CA GLN A 56 16.01 -14.13 -0.29
C GLN A 56 14.83 -14.85 -0.95
N THR A 57 15.11 -15.94 -1.68
CA THR A 57 14.12 -16.62 -2.52
C THR A 57 12.91 -17.15 -1.74
N TYR A 58 13.07 -17.47 -0.46
CA TYR A 58 11.97 -17.97 0.37
C TYR A 58 11.00 -16.87 0.86
N GLN A 59 11.36 -15.59 0.72
CA GLN A 59 10.49 -14.43 0.96
C GLN A 59 9.83 -13.90 -0.32
N ALA A 60 10.13 -14.51 -1.47
CA ALA A 60 9.59 -14.06 -2.74
C ALA A 60 8.06 -14.22 -2.79
N PHE A 61 7.38 -13.19 -3.28
CA PHE A 61 5.95 -13.28 -3.57
C PHE A 61 5.73 -14.11 -4.84
N LEU A 62 4.88 -15.12 -4.74
CA LEU A 62 4.46 -15.97 -5.86
C LEU A 62 2.97 -15.72 -6.15
N GLY A 63 2.69 -14.94 -7.19
CA GLY A 63 1.33 -14.61 -7.59
C GLY A 63 1.26 -13.52 -8.64
N LEU A 64 0.09 -12.93 -8.79
CA LEU A 64 -0.16 -11.84 -9.72
C LEU A 64 -0.49 -10.56 -8.94
N LEU A 65 0.07 -9.44 -9.40
CA LEU A 65 -0.22 -8.09 -8.90
C LEU A 65 -0.78 -7.26 -10.06
N LYS A 66 -1.67 -6.32 -9.74
CA LYS A 66 -2.17 -5.31 -10.68
C LYS A 66 -2.58 -4.06 -9.93
N ASN A 67 -2.64 -2.93 -10.62
CA ASN A 67 -3.15 -1.66 -10.10
C ASN A 67 -2.46 -1.20 -8.80
N VAL A 68 -1.14 -1.41 -8.70
CA VAL A 68 -0.37 -0.99 -7.51
C VAL A 68 -0.14 0.51 -7.55
N ASN A 69 -0.72 1.23 -6.59
CA ASN A 69 -0.69 2.69 -6.52
C ASN A 69 -0.36 3.16 -5.09
N LEU A 70 0.23 4.35 -4.98
CA LEU A 70 0.57 4.98 -3.71
C LEU A 70 0.21 6.47 -3.75
N TRP A 71 -0.35 6.95 -2.64
CA TRP A 71 -0.69 8.35 -2.42
C TRP A 71 0.10 8.92 -1.23
N ASP A 72 0.39 10.21 -1.27
CA ASP A 72 0.99 10.98 -0.15
C ASP A 72 -0.03 11.43 0.91
N ARG A 73 -1.28 10.98 0.78
CA ARG A 73 -2.39 11.26 1.69
C ARG A 73 -3.18 10.01 2.02
N VAL A 74 -3.93 10.07 3.12
CA VAL A 74 -4.95 9.06 3.44
C VAL A 74 -6.13 9.25 2.47
N LEU A 75 -6.53 8.16 1.81
CA LEU A 75 -7.74 8.12 0.99
C LEU A 75 -8.99 8.11 1.87
N THR A 76 -10.09 8.64 1.36
CA THR A 76 -11.39 8.53 2.03
C THR A 76 -11.92 7.09 1.92
N VAL A 77 -12.85 6.73 2.80
CA VAL A 77 -13.51 5.41 2.75
C VAL A 77 -14.23 5.22 1.41
N ASP A 78 -14.87 6.26 0.87
CA ASP A 78 -15.55 6.19 -0.42
C ASP A 78 -14.56 5.92 -1.57
N GLU A 79 -13.39 6.58 -1.58
CA GLU A 79 -12.35 6.31 -2.57
C GLU A 79 -11.89 4.85 -2.52
N ILE A 80 -11.69 4.30 -1.32
CA ILE A 80 -11.27 2.90 -1.12
C ILE A 80 -12.34 1.93 -1.63
N ILE A 81 -13.63 2.21 -1.36
CA ILE A 81 -14.75 1.39 -1.84
C ILE A 81 -14.83 1.41 -3.37
N GLN A 82 -14.71 2.60 -3.99
CA GLN A 82 -14.72 2.73 -5.45
C GLN A 82 -13.60 1.90 -6.09
N ILE A 83 -12.37 2.03 -5.57
CA ILE A 83 -11.22 1.24 -6.03
C ILE A 83 -11.48 -0.26 -5.87
N ALA A 84 -12.04 -0.70 -4.74
CA ALA A 84 -12.36 -2.11 -4.49
C ALA A 84 -13.41 -2.68 -5.45
N GLN A 85 -14.36 -1.84 -5.88
CA GLN A 85 -15.37 -2.21 -6.87
C GLN A 85 -14.85 -2.15 -8.32
N GLY A 86 -13.61 -1.69 -8.53
CA GLY A 86 -13.07 -1.43 -9.87
C GLY A 86 -13.71 -0.23 -10.56
N CYS A 87 -14.35 0.64 -9.78
CA CYS A 87 -14.98 1.86 -10.24
C CYS A 87 -13.98 3.02 -10.10
N GLY A 88 -13.78 3.79 -11.17
CA GLY A 88 -12.84 4.90 -11.20
C GLY A 88 -11.38 4.47 -11.44
N GLU A 89 -10.55 5.44 -11.85
CA GLU A 89 -9.12 5.20 -12.04
C GLU A 89 -8.37 5.39 -10.72
N ALA A 90 -7.76 4.32 -10.21
CA ALA A 90 -6.79 4.42 -9.14
C ALA A 90 -5.48 4.99 -9.69
N ARG A 91 -5.30 6.32 -9.62
CA ARG A 91 -4.03 6.98 -9.97
C ARG A 91 -3.38 7.58 -8.74
N GLY A 92 -2.30 6.94 -8.29
CA GLY A 92 -1.47 7.44 -7.20
C GLY A 92 -0.66 8.65 -7.62
N ASN A 93 -0.48 9.63 -6.72
CA ASN A 93 0.38 10.79 -6.97
C ASN A 93 1.84 10.57 -6.54
N ALA A 94 2.11 9.53 -5.74
CA ALA A 94 3.47 9.15 -5.35
C ALA A 94 4.00 7.99 -6.21
N ILE A 95 3.17 6.97 -6.44
CA ILE A 95 3.43 5.88 -7.39
C ILE A 95 2.13 5.62 -8.13
N SER A 96 2.17 5.64 -9.46
CA SER A 96 1.03 5.24 -10.30
C SER A 96 1.42 4.04 -11.14
N TRP A 97 0.59 3.00 -11.13
CA TRP A 97 0.66 1.98 -12.18
C TRP A 97 0.19 2.63 -13.49
N GLN A 98 0.98 2.50 -14.55
CA GLN A 98 0.57 2.89 -15.90
C GLN A 98 0.19 1.60 -16.65
N ASP A 99 -0.99 1.60 -17.25
CA ASP A 99 -1.48 0.50 -18.09
C ASP A 99 -0.84 0.51 -19.48
#